data_AF-A0A968JM93-F1
#
_entry.id   AF-A0A968JM93-F1
#
_cell.length_a   1.000
_cell.length_b   1.000
_cell.length_c   1.000
_cell.angle_alpha   90.00
_cell.angle_beta   90.00
_cell.angle_gamma   90.00
#
_symmetry.space_group_name_H-M   'P 1'
#
loop_
_entity.id
_entity.type
_entity.pdbx_description
1 polymer ?
#
loop_
_entity_poly.entity_id
_entity_poly.type
_entity_poly.pdbx_seq_one_letter_code
_entity_poly.pdbx_strand_id
1 'polypeptide(L)'
;MGKDSLFTLNYFVYEHSPIDYVLFDFTDSVKMFLKHKEVKMIEKIASGTIVTSLWNAMVNNKINPVVAVELSEIYAWTVDFLVYNPVIVLKLFIMKCT
;
A
#
# COMPACT_ATOMS: atom_id res chain seq x y z
N MET A 1 25.71 -7.00 -43.03
CA MET A 1 24.65 -6.38 -42.20
C MET A 1 24.59 -7.17 -40.90
N GLY A 2 24.65 -6.45 -39.77
CA GLY A 2 25.16 -6.95 -38.48
C GLY A 2 24.42 -8.16 -37.93
N LYS A 3 25.20 -9.13 -37.44
CA LYS A 3 24.72 -10.17 -36.52
C LYS A 3 24.33 -9.45 -35.23
N ASP A 4 23.08 -9.56 -34.83
CA ASP A 4 22.63 -9.15 -33.50
C ASP A 4 23.49 -9.86 -32.46
N SER A 5 24.41 -9.11 -31.87
CA SER A 5 25.35 -9.62 -30.87
C SER A 5 24.58 -9.90 -29.58
N LEU A 6 24.22 -11.18 -29.41
CA LEU A 6 24.00 -11.88 -28.14
C LEU A 6 22.97 -11.24 -27.18
N PHE A 7 21.80 -11.87 -27.11
CA PHE A 7 20.83 -11.79 -26.02
C PHE A 7 21.42 -12.32 -24.69
N THR A 8 22.49 -11.73 -24.19
CA THR A 8 23.06 -12.11 -22.90
C THR A 8 22.22 -11.44 -21.81
N LEU A 9 21.54 -12.24 -20.99
CA LEU A 9 20.83 -11.75 -19.82
C LEU A 9 21.87 -11.26 -18.81
N ASN A 10 21.93 -9.95 -18.55
CA ASN A 10 22.86 -9.38 -17.55
C ASN A 10 22.21 -9.27 -16.17
N TYR A 11 20.93 -8.85 -16.11
CA TYR A 11 20.20 -8.62 -14.87
C TYR A 11 18.76 -9.13 -14.98
N PHE A 12 18.25 -9.71 -13.90
CA PHE A 12 16.85 -10.07 -13.75
C PHE A 12 16.34 -9.61 -12.38
N VAL A 13 15.14 -9.03 -12.33
CA VAL A 13 14.52 -8.56 -11.09
C VAL A 13 13.25 -9.35 -10.86
N TYR A 14 13.18 -10.03 -9.71
CA TYR A 14 11.98 -10.73 -9.26
C TYR A 14 11.37 -10.01 -8.07
N GLU A 15 10.16 -9.50 -8.21
CA GLU A 15 9.41 -8.88 -7.11
C GLU A 15 8.69 -9.96 -6.30
N HIS A 16 9.12 -10.18 -5.05
CA HIS A 16 8.47 -11.13 -4.14
C HIS A 16 7.29 -10.47 -3.41
N SER A 17 7.43 -9.19 -3.06
CA SER A 17 6.38 -8.36 -2.47
C SER A 17 6.50 -6.93 -3.03
N PRO A 18 5.54 -6.02 -2.75
CA PRO A 18 5.67 -4.61 -3.12
C PRO A 18 6.93 -3.91 -2.60
N ILE A 19 7.55 -4.48 -1.54
CA ILE A 19 8.75 -3.96 -0.88
C ILE A 19 9.97 -4.80 -1.27
N ASP A 20 9.82 -6.13 -1.27
CA ASP A 20 10.95 -7.06 -1.34
C ASP A 20 11.15 -7.55 -2.77
N TYR A 21 12.38 -7.44 -3.26
CA TYR A 21 12.75 -7.94 -4.57
C TYR A 21 14.13 -8.60 -4.57
N VAL A 22 14.31 -9.53 -5.49
CA VAL A 22 15.58 -10.22 -5.71
C VAL A 22 16.18 -9.71 -7.01
N LEU A 23 17.38 -9.14 -6.92
CA LEU A 23 18.19 -8.80 -8.09
C LEU A 23 19.14 -9.97 -8.38
N PHE A 24 19.01 -10.55 -9.56
CA PHE A 24 19.93 -11.53 -10.10
C PHE A 24 20.90 -10.83 -11.06
N ASP A 25 22.19 -11.01 -10.83
CA ASP A 25 23.28 -10.53 -11.67
C ASP A 25 23.96 -11.73 -12.33
N PHE A 26 24.06 -11.70 -13.66
CA PHE A 26 24.58 -12.78 -14.51
C PHE A 26 25.86 -12.37 -15.25
N THR A 27 26.47 -11.23 -14.91
CA THR A 27 27.59 -10.64 -15.67
C THR A 27 28.89 -11.45 -15.62
N ASP A 28 29.15 -12.18 -14.53
CA ASP A 28 30.39 -12.95 -14.31
C ASP A 28 30.08 -14.33 -13.70
N SER A 29 29.30 -14.33 -12.62
CA SER A 29 28.70 -15.51 -12.00
C SER A 29 27.30 -15.13 -11.50
N VAL A 30 26.41 -16.12 -11.33
CA VAL A 30 25.06 -15.88 -10.82
C VAL A 30 25.15 -15.38 -9.37
N LYS A 31 24.88 -14.09 -9.16
CA LYS A 31 24.81 -13.48 -7.83
C LYS A 31 23.37 -13.08 -7.56
N MET A 32 22.89 -13.33 -6.34
CA MET A 32 21.56 -12.94 -5.89
C MET A 32 21.67 -11.91 -4.76
N PHE A 33 20.90 -10.84 -4.87
CA PHE A 33 20.82 -9.79 -3.86
C PHE A 33 19.36 -9.63 -3.44
N LEU A 34 19.09 -9.90 -2.16
CA LEU A 34 17.85 -9.51 -1.52
C LEU A 34 17.90 -8.00 -1.29
N LYS A 35 16.95 -7.29 -1.88
CA LYS A 35 16.82 -5.84 -1.74
C LYS A 35 15.40 -5.48 -1.34
N HIS A 36 15.29 -4.32 -0.71
CA HIS A 36 14.02 -3.77 -0.24
C HIS A 36 13.87 -2.37 -0.84
N LYS A 37 12.69 -2.04 -1.36
CA LYS A 37 12.35 -0.67 -1.77
C LYS A 37 12.27 0.22 -0.53
N GLU A 38 12.62 1.50 -0.68
CA GLU A 38 12.51 2.45 0.42
C GLU A 38 11.03 2.69 0.76
N VAL A 39 10.63 2.29 1.96
CA VAL A 39 9.27 2.48 2.47
C VAL A 39 9.25 3.67 3.41
N LYS A 40 8.33 4.61 3.15
CA LYS A 40 8.07 5.73 4.04
C LYS A 40 6.73 5.51 4.74
N MET A 41 6.78 5.52 6.07
CA MET A 41 5.59 5.56 6.90
C MET A 41 5.07 7.00 6.94
N ILE A 42 3.87 7.23 6.43
CA ILE A 42 3.23 8.54 6.48
C ILE A 42 2.03 8.45 7.40
N GLU A 43 2.09 9.20 8.50
CA GLU A 43 0.94 9.40 9.38
C GLU A 43 -0.03 10.38 8.73
N LYS A 44 -1.30 9.99 8.61
CA LYS A 44 -2.39 10.85 8.16
C LYS A 44 -3.50 10.87 9.20
N ILE A 45 -3.80 12.05 9.71
CA ILE A 45 -4.93 12.26 10.61
C ILE A 45 -6.08 12.80 9.78
N ALA A 46 -7.24 12.17 9.91
CA ALA A 46 -8.48 12.63 9.33
C ALA A 46 -9.55 12.74 10.40
N SER A 47 -10.37 13.79 10.31
CA SER A 47 -11.55 13.94 11.14
C SER A 47 -12.73 14.23 10.25
N GLY A 48 -13.90 13.74 10.63
CA GLY A 48 -15.10 13.96 9.86
C GLY A 48 -16.35 13.60 10.65
N THR A 49 -17.46 14.20 10.23
CA THR A 49 -18.79 13.81 10.71
C THR A 49 -19.40 12.86 9.69
N ILE A 50 -19.88 11.71 10.15
CA ILE A 50 -20.69 10.84 9.29
C ILE A 50 -22.06 11.47 9.17
N VAL A 51 -22.41 11.90 7.97
CA VAL A 51 -23.75 12.42 7.66
C VAL A 51 -24.65 11.31 7.11
N THR A 52 -24.08 10.37 6.34
CA THR A 52 -24.84 9.31 5.65
C THR A 52 -24.23 7.93 5.86
N SER A 53 -22.93 7.77 5.64
CA SER A 53 -22.22 6.52 5.92
C SER A 53 -20.72 6.77 6.12
N LEU A 54 -20.04 5.86 6.82
CA LEU A 54 -18.58 5.91 6.98
C LEU A 54 -17.87 5.89 5.62
N TRP A 55 -18.39 5.10 4.66
CA TRP A 55 -17.90 5.08 3.28
C TRP A 55 -17.93 6.47 2.63
N ASN A 56 -19.08 7.16 2.70
CA ASN A 56 -19.23 8.49 2.13
C ASN A 56 -18.35 9.52 2.84
N ALA A 57 -18.18 9.40 4.16
CA ALA A 57 -17.25 10.23 4.91
C ALA A 57 -15.80 10.03 4.44
N MET A 58 -15.36 8.80 4.15
CA MET A 58 -14.02 8.56 3.59
C MET A 58 -13.84 9.17 2.21
N VAL A 59 -14.81 8.98 1.31
CA VAL A 59 -14.78 9.55 -0.06
C VAL A 59 -14.70 11.07 0.01
N ASN A 60 -15.53 11.72 0.83
CA ASN A 60 -15.53 13.18 0.99
C ASN A 60 -14.21 13.72 1.54
N ASN A 61 -13.53 12.96 2.41
CA ASN A 61 -12.24 13.32 2.97
C ASN A 61 -11.04 12.90 2.11
N LYS A 62 -11.26 12.39 0.89
CA LYS A 62 -10.21 11.88 -0.02
C LYS A 62 -9.36 10.76 0.60
N ILE A 63 -9.98 9.93 1.43
CA ILE A 63 -9.38 8.74 2.05
C ILE A 63 -9.84 7.53 1.25
N ASN A 64 -8.99 6.49 1.19
CA ASN A 64 -9.38 5.24 0.54
C ASN A 64 -10.61 4.65 1.27
N PRO A 65 -11.78 4.51 0.62
CA PRO A 65 -12.99 4.05 1.27
C PRO A 65 -12.92 2.58 1.72
N VAL A 66 -11.96 1.79 1.22
CA VAL A 66 -11.69 0.43 1.74
C VAL A 66 -11.37 0.46 3.24
N VAL A 67 -10.74 1.54 3.72
CA VAL A 67 -10.47 1.74 5.15
C VAL A 67 -11.76 1.75 5.97
N ALA A 68 -12.89 2.20 5.40
CA ALA A 68 -14.18 2.13 6.09
C ALA A 68 -14.64 0.70 6.32
N VAL A 69 -14.37 -0.21 5.38
CA VAL A 69 -14.71 -1.63 5.49
C VAL A 69 -13.87 -2.29 6.58
N GLU A 70 -12.54 -2.09 6.53
CA GLU A 70 -11.61 -2.62 7.52
C GLU A 70 -11.95 -2.13 8.94
N LEU A 71 -12.26 -0.84 9.09
CA LEU A 71 -12.69 -0.28 10.38
C LEU A 71 -14.02 -0.88 10.85
N SER A 72 -14.98 -1.08 9.94
CA SER A 72 -16.26 -1.71 10.28
C SER A 72 -16.07 -3.14 10.80
N GLU A 73 -15.12 -3.89 10.25
CA GLU A 73 -14.80 -5.26 10.69
C GLU A 73 -14.11 -5.27 12.07
N ILE A 74 -13.12 -4.39 12.28
CA ILE A 74 -12.37 -4.30 13.55
C ILE A 74 -13.30 -3.88 14.71
N TYR A 75 -14.15 -2.90 14.47
CA TYR A 75 -15.02 -2.31 15.50
C TYR A 75 -16.43 -2.92 15.53
N ALA A 76 -16.71 -3.97 14.75
CA ALA A 76 -18.03 -4.58 14.61
C ALA A 76 -18.74 -4.89 15.94
N TRP A 77 -17.98 -5.19 17.00
CA TRP A 77 -18.49 -5.56 18.32
C TRP A 77 -18.58 -4.40 19.33
N THR A 78 -18.00 -3.24 19.02
CA THR A 78 -17.82 -2.14 19.98
C THR A 78 -18.44 -0.84 19.54
N VAL A 79 -18.60 -0.62 18.22
CA VAL A 79 -19.14 0.61 17.65
C VAL A 79 -20.06 0.27 16.48
N ASP A 80 -21.27 0.82 16.52
CA ASP A 80 -22.19 0.80 15.38
C ASP A 80 -22.03 2.11 14.58
N PHE A 81 -21.48 2.02 13.37
CA PHE A 81 -21.29 3.18 12.48
C PHE A 81 -22.53 3.52 11.65
N LEU A 82 -23.63 2.77 11.79
CA LEU A 82 -24.85 2.93 11.01
C LEU A 82 -25.87 3.86 11.68
N VAL A 83 -25.73 4.10 12.99
CA VAL A 83 -26.73 4.83 13.76
C VAL A 83 -26.09 6.02 14.47
N TYR A 84 -26.56 7.22 14.09
CA TYR A 84 -26.42 8.50 14.81
C TYR A 84 -25.11 9.29 14.59
N ASN A 85 -25.11 10.29 13.68
CA ASN A 85 -24.06 11.30 13.38
C ASN A 85 -22.84 11.34 14.34
N PRO A 86 -21.93 10.34 14.34
CA PRO A 86 -20.79 10.37 15.21
C PRO A 86 -19.76 11.31 14.58
N VAL A 87 -19.18 12.19 15.39
CA VAL A 87 -17.94 12.87 15.01
C VAL A 87 -16.82 11.86 15.24
N ILE A 88 -16.22 11.35 14.16
CA ILE A 88 -15.14 10.38 14.24
C ILE A 88 -13.82 11.07 13.89
N VAL A 89 -12.83 10.89 14.76
CA VAL A 89 -11.44 11.26 14.50
C VAL A 89 -10.66 9.99 14.26
N LEU A 90 -10.17 9.80 13.05
CA LEU A 90 -9.38 8.64 12.62
C LEU A 90 -7.94 9.05 12.39
N LYS A 91 -7.04 8.41 13.15
CA LYS A 91 -5.60 8.52 12.94
C LYS A 91 -5.15 7.30 12.14
N LEU A 92 -4.82 7.51 10.87
CA LEU A 92 -4.43 6.47 9.92
C LEU A 92 -2.92 6.48 9.71
N PHE A 93 -2.29 5.31 9.74
CA PHE A 93 -0.90 5.14 9.30
C PHE A 93 -0.92 4.50 7.92
N ILE A 94 -0.39 5.19 6.90
CA ILE A 94 -0.35 4.70 5.53
C ILE A 94 1.10 4.43 5.15
N MET A 95 1.37 3.20 4.72
CA MET A 95 2.65 2.80 4.13
C MET A 95 2.71 3.26 2.68
N LYS A 96 3.72 4.06 2.31
CA LYS A 96 3.97 4.42 0.92
C LYS A 96 5.32 3.83 0.50
N CYS A 97 5.30 2.92 -0.47
CA CYS A 97 6.51 2.49 -1.18
C CYS A 97 6.89 3.59 -2.19
N THR A 98 8.18 3.89 -2.25
CA THR A 98 8.75 4.87 -3.20
C THR A 98 9.21 4.18 -4.47
#